data_AF-A0A7Z9XEB3-F1
#
_entry.id   AF-A0A7Z9XEB3-F1
#
_cell.length_a   1.000
_cell.length_b   1.000
_cell.length_c   1.000
_cell.angle_alpha   90.00
_cell.angle_beta   90.00
_cell.angle_gamma   90.00
#
_symmetry.space_group_name_H-M   'P 1'
#
loop_
_entity.id
_entity.type
_entity.pdbx_description
1 polymer ?
#
loop_
_entity_poly.entity_id
_entity_poly.type
_entity_poly.pdbx_seq_one_letter_code
_entity_poly.pdbx_strand_id
1 'polypeptide(L)'
;TIRIPVHMIETINKLIRTSRYLVQELGREPTPEEIADKMEFPLEKVRKVLKIAKEPISLETPIGEEEDSHLGDFIEDKKFMSPSEAAINLNLAEQTRRVLATLTPREEKVLRMRFGIGEKSDHTLEEVGKDFAVTRERIRQIEAKALRKLRHPTRSRKLKAFLEI
;
A
#
# COMPACT_ATOMS: atom_id res chain seq x y z
N THR A 1 20.38 -3.22 -9.57
CA THR A 1 21.40 -2.41 -8.87
C THR A 1 20.88 -1.00 -8.63
N ILE A 2 21.14 -0.43 -7.46
CA ILE A 2 20.65 0.91 -7.05
C ILE A 2 21.81 1.91 -7.15
N ARG A 3 21.63 3.01 -7.89
CA ARG A 3 22.66 4.06 -8.02
C ARG A 3 22.70 4.91 -6.74
N ILE A 4 23.87 4.99 -6.11
CA ILE A 4 24.10 5.74 -4.87
C ILE A 4 24.81 7.07 -5.21
N PRO A 5 24.40 8.22 -4.62
CA PRO A 5 25.11 9.51 -4.79
C PRO A 5 26.57 9.47 -4.32
N VAL A 6 27.45 10.26 -4.95
CA VAL A 6 28.89 10.25 -4.67
C VAL A 6 29.22 10.55 -3.20
N HIS A 7 28.59 11.57 -2.61
CA HIS A 7 28.79 11.93 -1.19
C HIS A 7 28.39 10.80 -0.21
N MET A 8 27.42 9.96 -0.60
CA MET A 8 27.04 8.78 0.17
C MET A 8 28.10 7.67 0.04
N ILE A 9 28.68 7.47 -1.14
CA ILE A 9 29.79 6.53 -1.35
C ILE A 9 31.00 6.92 -0.51
N GLU A 10 31.35 8.21 -0.47
CA GLU A 10 32.42 8.72 0.39
C GLU A 10 32.13 8.43 1.88
N THR A 11 30.87 8.62 2.29
CA THR A 11 30.44 8.34 3.66
C THR A 11 30.53 6.85 4.01
N ILE A 12 30.12 5.96 3.09
CA ILE A 12 30.24 4.51 3.25
C ILE A 12 31.71 4.10 3.37
N ASN A 13 32.58 4.63 2.50
CA ASN A 13 34.01 4.35 2.55
C ASN A 13 34.67 4.81 3.85
N LYS A 14 34.29 5.99 4.37
CA LYS A 14 34.74 6.46 5.68
C LYS A 14 34.27 5.54 6.80
N LEU A 15 33.01 5.11 6.75
CA LEU A 15 32.43 4.18 7.73
C LEU A 15 33.16 2.84 7.75
N ILE A 16 33.42 2.24 6.58
CA ILE A 16 34.16 0.98 6.46
C ILE A 16 35.58 1.11 7.03
N ARG A 17 36.27 2.24 6.78
CA ARG A 17 37.61 2.50 7.34
C ARG A 17 37.58 2.61 8.86
N THR A 18 36.66 3.38 9.42
CA THR A 18 36.51 3.53 10.88
C THR A 18 36.15 2.21 11.54
N SER A 19 35.26 1.42 10.93
CA SER A 19 34.90 0.09 11.41
C SER A 19 36.12 -0.84 11.46
N ARG A 20 36.94 -0.89 10.39
CA ARG A 20 38.19 -1.70 10.38
C ARG A 20 39.20 -1.25 11.43
N TYR A 21 39.34 0.05 11.66
CA TYR A 21 40.20 0.59 12.70
C TYR A 21 39.73 0.14 14.09
N LEU A 22 38.43 0.25 14.36
CA LEU A 22 37.84 -0.19 15.64
C LEU A 22 37.92 -1.71 15.83
N VAL A 23 37.85 -2.51 14.75
CA VAL A 23 38.09 -3.96 14.83
C VAL A 23 39.51 -4.27 15.30
N GLN A 24 40.51 -3.52 14.82
CA GLN A 24 41.90 -3.69 15.26
C GLN A 24 42.12 -3.26 16.72
N GLU A 25 41.49 -2.17 17.16
CA GLU A 25 41.60 -1.71 18.56
C GLU A 25 40.84 -2.60 19.56
N LEU A 26 39.61 -3.01 19.21
CA LEU A 26 38.70 -3.70 20.13
C LEU A 26 38.81 -5.23 20.06
N GLY A 27 39.44 -5.78 19.02
CA GLY A 27 39.52 -7.22 18.78
C GLY A 27 38.17 -7.89 18.47
N ARG A 28 37.12 -7.11 18.22
CA ARG A 28 35.76 -7.55 17.89
C ARG A 28 35.10 -6.61 16.90
N GLU A 29 33.96 -7.01 16.32
CA GLU A 29 33.15 -6.10 15.52
C GLU A 29 32.61 -4.94 16.38
N PRO A 30 32.77 -3.68 15.93
CA PRO A 30 32.27 -2.51 16.64
C PRO A 30 30.76 -2.36 16.50
N THR A 31 30.11 -1.85 17.54
CA THR A 31 28.68 -1.55 17.49
C THR A 31 28.40 -0.29 16.67
N PRO A 32 27.17 -0.11 16.15
CA PRO A 32 26.80 1.13 15.43
C PRO A 32 26.96 2.39 16.29
N GLU A 33 26.90 2.28 17.61
CA GLU A 33 27.09 3.37 18.58
C GLU A 33 28.57 3.76 18.67
N GLU A 34 29.46 2.78 18.81
CA GLU A 34 30.92 3.01 18.83
C GLU A 34 31.42 3.65 17.52
N ILE A 35 30.86 3.25 16.38
CA ILE A 35 31.16 3.85 15.08
C ILE A 35 30.63 5.29 15.01
N ALA A 36 29.43 5.53 15.53
CA ALA A 36 28.80 6.86 15.53
C ALA A 36 29.62 7.86 16.36
N ASP A 37 30.04 7.46 17.55
CA ASP A 37 30.87 8.27 18.44
C ASP A 37 32.22 8.60 17.80
N LYS A 38 32.90 7.61 17.21
CA LYS A 38 34.21 7.82 16.55
C LYS A 38 34.12 8.67 15.29
N MET A 39 33.00 8.63 14.57
CA MET A 39 32.76 9.42 13.36
C MET A 39 32.11 10.78 13.63
N GLU A 40 31.75 11.08 14.89
CA GLU A 40 30.95 12.26 15.28
C GLU A 40 29.63 12.37 14.48
N PHE A 41 29.03 11.23 14.16
CA PHE A 41 27.80 11.15 13.37
C PHE A 41 26.62 10.76 14.26
N PRO A 42 25.40 11.23 13.96
CA PRO A 42 24.21 10.73 14.63
C PRO A 42 24.05 9.22 14.39
N LEU A 43 23.72 8.46 15.44
CA LEU A 43 23.51 7.01 15.39
C LEU A 43 22.53 6.58 14.29
N GLU A 44 21.43 7.32 14.13
CA GLU A 44 20.46 7.04 13.07
C GLU A 44 21.06 7.11 11.67
N LYS A 45 21.99 8.06 11.45
CA LYS A 45 22.66 8.25 10.16
C LYS A 45 23.57 7.07 9.87
N VAL A 46 24.32 6.59 10.86
CA VAL A 46 25.17 5.40 10.76
C VAL A 46 24.35 4.16 10.43
N ARG A 47 23.23 3.93 11.14
CA ARG A 47 22.32 2.81 10.86
C ARG A 47 21.72 2.86 9.45
N LYS A 48 21.33 4.05 8.96
CA LYS A 48 20.84 4.25 7.60
C LYS A 48 21.92 3.94 6.55
N VAL A 49 23.14 4.45 6.75
CA VAL A 49 24.27 4.22 5.84
C VAL A 49 24.64 2.73 5.79
N LEU A 50 24.71 2.05 6.93
CA LEU A 50 24.94 0.61 7.02
C LEU A 50 23.88 -0.20 6.26
N LYS A 51 22.62 0.23 6.29
CA LYS A 51 21.52 -0.43 5.56
C LYS A 51 21.64 -0.23 4.04
N ILE A 52 22.07 0.95 3.59
CA ILE A 52 22.26 1.29 2.17
C ILE A 52 23.50 0.61 1.59
N ALA A 53 24.54 0.43 2.41
CA ALA A 53 25.79 -0.21 2.00
C ALA A 53 25.64 -1.72 1.74
N LYS A 54 24.52 -2.35 2.14
CA LYS A 54 24.25 -3.76 1.84
C LYS A 54 23.99 -3.93 0.34
N GLU A 55 24.80 -4.75 -0.30
CA GLU A 55 24.58 -5.11 -1.70
C GLU A 55 23.31 -5.97 -1.84
N PRO A 56 22.53 -5.79 -2.92
CA PRO A 56 21.40 -6.65 -3.20
C PRO A 56 21.89 -8.08 -3.43
N ILE A 57 21.17 -9.05 -2.85
CA ILE A 57 21.44 -10.47 -3.04
C ILE A 57 20.79 -10.91 -4.37
N SER A 58 21.43 -11.83 -5.10
CA SER A 58 20.86 -12.38 -6.32
C SER A 58 19.62 -13.22 -5.99
N LEU A 59 18.59 -13.13 -6.83
CA LEU A 59 17.44 -14.03 -6.73
C LEU A 59 17.80 -15.47 -7.09
N GLU A 60 18.89 -15.66 -7.83
CA GLU A 60 19.45 -16.95 -8.21
C GLU A 60 20.38 -17.52 -7.13
N THR A 61 20.49 -16.88 -5.96
CA THR A 61 21.27 -17.47 -4.86
C THR A 61 20.58 -18.76 -4.40
N PRO A 62 21.24 -19.93 -4.48
CA PRO A 62 20.64 -21.19 -4.06
C PRO A 62 20.37 -21.17 -2.54
N ILE A 63 19.27 -21.79 -2.13
CA ILE A 63 18.87 -21.93 -0.74
C ILE A 63 18.86 -23.41 -0.36
N GLY A 64 19.60 -23.77 0.68
CA GLY A 64 19.69 -25.14 1.18
C GLY A 64 20.76 -25.97 0.47
N GLU A 65 20.74 -27.28 0.72
CA GLU A 65 21.64 -28.26 0.10
C GLU A 65 21.10 -28.79 -1.23
N GLU A 66 19.82 -28.54 -1.54
CA GLU A 66 19.18 -28.95 -2.79
C GLU A 66 19.40 -27.88 -3.87
N GLU A 67 20.05 -28.25 -4.97
CA GLU A 67 20.45 -27.33 -6.06
C GLU A 67 19.26 -26.74 -6.85
N ASP A 68 18.03 -27.22 -6.62
CA ASP A 68 16.85 -26.81 -7.38
C ASP A 68 16.11 -25.59 -6.79
N SER A 69 16.43 -25.16 -5.56
CA SER A 69 15.71 -24.08 -4.87
C SER A 69 16.51 -22.78 -4.86
N HIS A 70 15.95 -21.71 -5.42
CA HIS A 70 16.58 -20.39 -5.47
C HIS A 70 15.86 -19.40 -4.54
N LEU A 71 16.55 -18.36 -4.07
CA LEU A 71 15.98 -17.30 -3.23
C LEU A 71 14.72 -16.67 -3.86
N GLY A 72 14.69 -16.53 -5.19
CA GLY A 72 13.56 -16.00 -5.94
C GLY A 72 12.26 -16.80 -5.78
N ASP A 73 12.36 -18.12 -5.61
CA ASP A 73 11.19 -19.02 -5.52
C ASP A 73 10.39 -18.79 -4.24
N PHE A 74 11.00 -18.18 -3.22
CA PHE A 74 10.38 -17.86 -1.93
C PHE A 74 9.82 -16.44 -1.86
N ILE A 75 9.96 -15.63 -2.92
CA ILE A 75 9.43 -14.27 -2.94
C ILE A 75 7.98 -14.29 -3.43
N GLU A 76 7.06 -14.24 -2.49
CA GLU A 76 5.63 -14.08 -2.77
C GLU A 76 5.34 -12.74 -3.46
N ASP A 77 4.55 -12.77 -4.54
CA ASP A 77 4.00 -11.56 -5.15
C ASP A 77 2.82 -11.03 -4.34
N LYS A 78 3.11 -10.07 -3.47
CA LYS A 78 2.08 -9.38 -2.66
C LYS A 78 1.11 -8.51 -3.46
N LYS A 79 1.36 -8.30 -4.76
CA LYS A 79 0.43 -7.55 -5.63
C LYS A 79 -0.57 -8.47 -6.33
N PHE A 80 -0.34 -9.78 -6.29
CA PHE A 80 -1.23 -10.73 -6.94
C PHE A 80 -2.50 -10.91 -6.08
N MET A 81 -3.65 -10.53 -6.62
CA MET A 81 -4.93 -10.82 -5.97
C MET A 81 -5.21 -12.31 -6.05
N SER A 82 -5.54 -12.93 -4.92
CA SER A 82 -5.89 -14.35 -4.91
C SER A 82 -7.18 -14.60 -5.73
N PRO A 83 -7.33 -15.76 -6.39
CA PRO A 83 -8.56 -16.10 -7.11
C PRO A 83 -9.81 -16.03 -6.23
N SER A 84 -9.67 -16.35 -4.93
CA SER A 84 -10.68 -16.17 -3.91
C SER A 84 -11.07 -14.70 -3.70
N GLU A 85 -10.10 -13.80 -3.57
CA GLU A 85 -10.36 -12.35 -3.46
C GLU A 85 -10.99 -11.80 -4.73
N ALA A 86 -10.52 -12.23 -5.90
CA ALA A 86 -11.11 -11.83 -7.17
C ALA A 86 -12.59 -12.25 -7.27
N ALA A 87 -12.92 -13.47 -6.84
CA ALA A 87 -14.30 -13.96 -6.79
C ALA A 87 -15.16 -13.16 -5.79
N ILE A 88 -14.63 -12.84 -4.62
CA ILE A 88 -15.31 -12.00 -3.61
C ILE A 88 -15.56 -10.61 -4.16
N ASN A 89 -14.57 -9.98 -4.79
CA ASN A 89 -14.70 -8.65 -5.40
C ASN A 89 -15.74 -8.62 -6.53
N LEU A 90 -15.76 -9.65 -7.37
CA LEU A 90 -16.77 -9.79 -8.42
C LEU A 90 -18.18 -9.93 -7.81
N ASN A 91 -18.33 -10.76 -6.78
CA ASN A 91 -19.59 -10.96 -6.09
C ASN A 91 -20.07 -9.67 -5.39
N LEU A 92 -19.17 -8.97 -4.70
CA LEU A 92 -19.43 -7.67 -4.08
C LEU A 92 -19.90 -6.65 -5.10
N ALA A 93 -19.24 -6.56 -6.26
CA ALA A 93 -19.63 -5.66 -7.33
C ALA A 93 -21.05 -5.98 -7.84
N GLU A 94 -21.39 -7.27 -8.01
CA GLU A 94 -22.71 -7.68 -8.45
C GLU A 94 -23.80 -7.38 -7.41
N GLN A 95 -23.56 -7.72 -6.14
CA GLN A 95 -24.50 -7.44 -5.05
C GLN A 95 -24.70 -5.93 -4.88
N THR A 96 -23.64 -5.13 -4.99
CA THR A 96 -23.72 -3.67 -4.94
C THR A 96 -24.61 -3.14 -6.06
N ARG A 97 -24.45 -3.61 -7.30
CA ARG A 97 -25.34 -3.24 -8.43
C ARG A 97 -26.79 -3.63 -8.16
N ARG A 98 -27.05 -4.86 -7.68
CA ARG A 98 -28.40 -5.34 -7.35
C ARG A 98 -29.07 -4.49 -6.26
N VAL A 99 -28.31 -4.07 -5.24
CA VAL A 99 -28.82 -3.24 -4.15
C VAL A 99 -29.06 -1.80 -4.62
N LEU A 100 -28.17 -1.23 -5.43
CA LEU A 100 -28.36 0.11 -6.01
C LEU A 100 -29.59 0.17 -6.92
N ALA A 101 -29.88 -0.89 -7.68
CA ALA A 101 -31.08 -0.99 -8.51
C ALA A 101 -32.41 -0.96 -7.73
N THR A 102 -32.38 -1.13 -6.39
CA THR A 102 -33.58 -0.99 -5.53
C THR A 102 -33.86 0.45 -5.08
N LEU A 103 -32.98 1.40 -5.42
CA LEU A 103 -33.17 2.82 -5.19
C LEU A 103 -33.97 3.43 -6.34
N THR A 104 -34.35 4.70 -6.20
CA THR A 104 -34.94 5.40 -7.34
C THR A 104 -33.85 5.67 -8.40
N PRO A 105 -34.18 5.76 -9.70
CA PRO A 105 -33.19 5.99 -10.75
C PRO A 105 -32.29 7.21 -10.50
N ARG A 106 -32.87 8.25 -9.86
CA ARG A 106 -32.15 9.46 -9.47
C ARG A 106 -31.18 9.24 -8.31
N GLU A 107 -31.59 8.49 -7.28
CA GLU A 107 -30.73 8.14 -6.14
C GLU A 107 -29.59 7.21 -6.57
N GLU A 108 -29.91 6.22 -7.40
CA GLU A 108 -28.93 5.28 -7.95
C GLU A 108 -27.86 6.00 -8.79
N LYS A 109 -28.27 6.85 -9.73
CA LYS A 109 -27.34 7.56 -10.60
C LYS A 109 -26.45 8.53 -9.82
N VAL A 110 -26.99 9.24 -8.82
CA VAL A 110 -26.18 10.08 -7.91
C VAL A 110 -25.12 9.25 -7.18
N LEU A 111 -25.48 8.08 -6.63
CA LEU A 111 -24.50 7.23 -5.94
C LEU A 111 -23.46 6.63 -6.90
N ARG A 112 -23.86 6.20 -8.10
CA ARG A 112 -22.92 5.65 -9.10
C ARG A 112 -21.89 6.69 -9.52
N MET A 113 -22.32 7.92 -9.83
CA MET A 113 -21.42 9.02 -10.18
C MET A 113 -20.51 9.43 -9.02
N ARG A 114 -21.04 9.49 -7.79
CA ARG A 114 -20.28 9.88 -6.59
C ARG A 114 -19.17 8.89 -6.21
N PHE A 115 -19.39 7.60 -6.43
CA PHE A 115 -18.47 6.53 -6.03
C PHE A 115 -17.78 5.84 -7.22
N GLY A 116 -17.98 6.32 -8.46
CA GLY A 116 -17.39 5.72 -9.66
C GLY A 116 -17.90 4.31 -9.98
N ILE A 117 -19.09 3.92 -9.49
CA ILE A 117 -19.61 2.56 -9.66
C ILE A 117 -20.15 2.39 -11.08
N GLY A 118 -19.36 1.77 -11.95
CA GLY A 118 -19.68 1.60 -13.37
C GLY A 118 -19.40 2.84 -14.22
N GLU A 119 -18.65 3.81 -13.67
CA GLU A 119 -18.17 4.99 -14.39
C GLU A 119 -16.63 5.01 -14.42
N LYS A 120 -16.06 5.88 -15.26
CA LYS A 120 -14.61 5.98 -15.43
C LYS A 120 -13.90 6.61 -14.23
N SER A 121 -14.60 7.47 -13.49
CA SER A 121 -14.09 8.20 -12.33
C SER A 121 -15.22 8.55 -11.37
N ASP A 122 -14.86 8.81 -10.11
CA ASP A 122 -15.73 9.43 -9.14
C ASP A 122 -15.90 10.92 -9.44
N HIS A 123 -17.05 11.46 -9.06
CA HIS A 123 -17.40 12.88 -9.24
C HIS A 123 -17.65 13.57 -7.90
N THR A 124 -17.30 14.84 -7.84
CA THR A 124 -17.59 15.70 -6.70
C THR A 124 -19.09 16.05 -6.62
N LEU A 125 -19.56 16.48 -5.45
CA LEU A 125 -20.95 16.93 -5.28
C LEU A 125 -21.33 18.09 -6.21
N GLU A 126 -20.37 18.92 -6.61
CA GLU A 126 -20.59 20.06 -7.51
C GLU A 126 -20.72 19.60 -8.96
N GLU A 127 -19.88 18.68 -9.41
CA GLU A 127 -19.97 18.08 -10.75
C GLU A 127 -21.28 17.32 -10.95
N VAL A 128 -21.64 16.47 -9.98
CA VAL A 128 -22.94 15.79 -10.00
C VAL A 128 -24.09 16.81 -9.93
N GLY A 129 -23.91 17.92 -9.21
CA GLY A 129 -24.89 19.01 -9.16
C GLY A 129 -25.14 19.63 -10.54
N LYS A 130 -24.07 19.90 -11.30
CA LYS A 130 -24.14 20.43 -12.67
C LYS A 130 -24.90 19.48 -13.59
N ASP A 131 -24.58 18.19 -13.57
CA ASP A 131 -25.20 17.19 -14.46
C ASP A 131 -26.69 16.97 -14.20
N PHE A 132 -27.13 17.14 -12.95
CA PHE A 132 -28.55 17.03 -12.59
C PHE A 132 -29.30 18.37 -12.65
N ALA A 133 -28.61 19.48 -12.95
CA ALA A 133 -29.14 20.85 -12.85
C ALA A 133 -29.69 21.18 -11.44
N VAL A 134 -28.91 20.85 -10.41
CA VAL A 134 -29.30 20.98 -9.01
C VAL A 134 -28.15 21.55 -8.16
N THR A 135 -28.48 22.21 -7.05
CA THR A 135 -27.47 22.71 -6.11
C THR A 135 -26.69 21.56 -5.46
N ARG A 136 -25.42 21.83 -5.14
CA ARG A 136 -24.53 20.93 -4.39
C ARG A 136 -25.21 20.37 -3.12
N GLU A 137 -25.84 21.23 -2.34
CA GLU A 137 -26.50 20.84 -1.09
C GLU A 137 -27.64 19.86 -1.34
N ARG A 138 -28.35 20.01 -2.46
CA ARG A 138 -29.43 19.10 -2.79
C ARG A 138 -28.92 17.73 -3.27
N ILE A 139 -27.75 17.64 -3.92
CA ILE A 139 -27.08 16.35 -4.17
C ILE A 139 -26.68 15.68 -2.85
N ARG A 140 -26.12 16.45 -1.89
CA ARG A 140 -25.77 15.95 -0.55
C ARG A 140 -26.98 15.36 0.19
N GLN A 141 -28.14 16.01 0.10
CA GLN A 141 -29.39 15.50 0.68
C GLN A 141 -29.85 14.20 0.02
N ILE A 142 -29.76 14.09 -1.31
CA ILE A 142 -30.12 12.87 -2.05
C ILE A 142 -29.19 11.72 -1.63
N GLU A 143 -27.88 11.97 -1.55
CA GLU A 143 -26.88 11.00 -1.09
C GLU A 143 -27.20 10.51 0.33
N ALA A 144 -27.40 11.43 1.29
CA ALA A 144 -27.72 11.08 2.66
C ALA A 144 -29.02 10.25 2.77
N LYS A 145 -30.04 10.60 1.99
CA LYS A 145 -31.30 9.86 1.92
C LYS A 145 -31.13 8.46 1.33
N ALA A 146 -30.36 8.34 0.24
CA ALA A 146 -30.07 7.07 -0.40
C ALA A 146 -29.28 6.14 0.54
N LEU A 147 -28.21 6.65 1.18
CA LEU A 147 -27.44 5.92 2.18
C LEU A 147 -28.28 5.50 3.39
N ARG A 148 -29.24 6.33 3.82
CA ARG A 148 -30.19 5.96 4.88
C ARG A 148 -31.08 4.78 4.46
N LYS A 149 -31.55 4.74 3.21
CA LYS A 149 -32.33 3.60 2.69
C LYS A 149 -31.48 2.33 2.58
N LEU A 150 -30.22 2.45 2.14
CA LEU A 150 -29.30 1.33 2.03
C LEU A 150 -28.91 0.74 3.39
N ARG A 151 -28.89 1.56 4.45
CA ARG A 151 -28.63 1.11 5.82
C ARG A 151 -29.75 0.25 6.42
N HIS A 152 -30.97 0.30 5.86
CA HIS A 152 -32.09 -0.49 6.36
C HIS A 152 -31.78 -2.00 6.30
N PRO A 153 -32.10 -2.80 7.36
CA PRO A 153 -31.67 -4.20 7.48
C PRO A 153 -31.99 -5.08 6.26
N THR A 154 -33.12 -4.85 5.61
CA THR A 154 -33.54 -5.60 4.41
C THR A 154 -32.58 -5.48 3.24
N ARG A 155 -31.87 -4.35 3.12
CA ARG A 155 -30.88 -4.08 2.06
C ARG A 155 -29.45 -4.28 2.57
N SER A 156 -29.16 -3.83 3.79
CA SER A 156 -27.82 -3.91 4.36
C SER A 156 -27.38 -5.35 4.68
N ARG A 157 -28.29 -6.28 4.97
CA ARG A 157 -27.93 -7.69 5.24
C ARG A 157 -27.15 -8.35 4.09
N LYS A 158 -27.48 -8.01 2.84
CA LYS A 158 -26.78 -8.53 1.64
C LYS A 158 -25.35 -7.99 1.51
N LEU A 159 -25.11 -6.77 1.99
CA LEU A 159 -23.79 -6.13 1.93
C LEU A 159 -22.95 -6.35 3.19
N LYS A 160 -23.60 -6.57 4.35
CA LYS A 160 -22.93 -6.84 5.63
C LYS A 160 -22.12 -8.13 5.61
N ALA A 161 -22.52 -9.13 4.81
CA ALA A 161 -21.75 -10.37 4.64
C ALA A 161 -20.33 -10.15 4.09
N PHE A 162 -20.07 -8.99 3.46
CA PHE A 162 -18.75 -8.61 2.94
C PHE A 162 -17.93 -7.76 3.92
N LEU A 163 -18.46 -7.41 5.10
CA LEU A 163 -17.75 -6.65 6.13
C LEU A 163 -17.10 -7.55 7.20
N GLU A 164 -17.44 -8.84 7.23
CA GLU A 164 -16.94 -9.83 8.20
C GLU A 164 -15.86 -10.74 7.61
N ILE A 165 -15.34 -10.39 6.43
CA ILE A 165 -14.17 -10.99 5.79
C ILE A 165 -12.99 -10.03 5.99
#